data_AF-A0A524QT10-F1
#
_entry.id   AF-A0A524QT10-F1
#
_cell.length_a   1.000
_cell.length_b   1.000
_cell.length_c   1.000
_cell.angle_alpha   90.00
_cell.angle_beta   90.00
_cell.angle_gamma   90.00
#
_symmetry.space_group_name_H-M   'P 1'
#
loop_
_entity.id
_entity.type
_entity.pdbx_description
1 polymer ?
#
loop_
_entity_poly.entity_id
_entity_poly.type
_entity_poly.pdbx_seq_one_letter_code
_entity_poly.pdbx_strand_id
1 'polypeptide(L)'
;MRRSLHLAALWIPVAAYGGAVYYLSSLSRVTVAGQIPDYLLHPAEYAGLTILIIRALNGGWNRRIPGTLHLWGVGLAVLYAVSD
;
A
#
# COMPACT_ATOMS: atom_id res chain seq x y z
N MET A 1 -19.93 -6.71 16.08
CA MET A 1 -19.28 -5.37 16.08
C MET A 1 -17.75 -5.40 16.11
N ARG A 2 -17.09 -6.18 16.99
CA ARG A 2 -15.61 -6.18 17.11
C ARG A 2 -14.84 -6.58 15.83
N ARG A 3 -15.34 -7.54 15.04
CA ARG A 3 -14.69 -7.99 13.81
C ARG A 3 -14.68 -6.91 12.72
N SER A 4 -15.79 -6.19 12.51
CA SER A 4 -15.89 -5.14 11.50
C SER A 4 -14.95 -3.97 11.80
N LEU A 5 -14.87 -3.55 13.07
CA LEU A 5 -13.93 -2.51 13.51
C LEU A 5 -12.47 -2.95 13.32
N HIS A 6 -12.16 -4.21 13.62
CA HIS A 6 -10.83 -4.74 13.42
C HIS A 6 -10.46 -4.78 11.92
N LEU A 7 -11.36 -5.26 11.06
CA LEU A 7 -11.13 -5.24 9.61
C LEU A 7 -10.98 -3.80 9.09
N ALA A 8 -11.81 -2.87 9.56
CA ALA A 8 -11.69 -1.46 9.20
C ALA A 8 -10.32 -0.90 9.60
N ALA A 9 -9.84 -1.17 10.82
CA ALA A 9 -8.51 -0.73 11.27
C ALA A 9 -7.34 -1.32 10.44
N LEU A 10 -7.55 -2.47 9.80
CA LEU A 10 -6.56 -3.09 8.91
C LEU A 10 -6.60 -2.49 7.50
N TRP A 11 -7.80 -2.27 6.96
CA TRP A 11 -7.98 -1.87 5.55
C TRP A 11 -8.06 -0.36 5.32
N ILE A 12 -8.49 0.44 6.30
CA ILE A 12 -8.50 1.91 6.17
C ILE A 12 -7.10 2.45 5.84
N PRO A 13 -6.02 2.03 6.51
CA PRO A 13 -4.67 2.49 6.13
C PRO A 13 -4.27 2.08 4.71
N VAL A 14 -4.69 0.91 4.21
CA VAL A 14 -4.43 0.47 2.83
C VAL A 14 -5.13 1.41 1.85
N ALA A 15 -6.42 1.65 2.06
CA ALA A 15 -7.22 2.52 1.20
C ALA A 15 -6.76 3.98 1.26
N ALA A 16 -6.41 4.49 2.44
CA ALA A 16 -5.89 5.85 2.60
C ALA A 16 -4.53 6.02 1.93
N TYR A 17 -3.62 5.06 2.09
CA TYR A 17 -2.30 5.09 1.47
C TYR A 17 -2.39 4.99 -0.05
N GLY A 18 -3.15 4.00 -0.57
CA GLY A 18 -3.39 3.88 -2.01
C GLY A 18 -4.11 5.11 -2.58
N GLY A 19 -5.12 5.65 -1.89
CA GLY A 19 -5.77 6.89 -2.32
C GLY A 19 -4.79 8.08 -2.39
N ALA A 20 -3.85 8.17 -1.45
CA ALA A 20 -2.83 9.21 -1.44
C ALA A 20 -1.82 9.03 -2.59
N VAL A 21 -1.32 7.81 -2.83
CA VAL A 21 -0.45 7.49 -3.97
C VAL A 21 -1.14 7.88 -5.26
N TYR A 22 -2.36 7.36 -5.50
CA TYR A 22 -3.14 7.68 -6.71
C TYR A 22 -3.35 9.17 -6.92
N TYR A 23 -3.73 9.88 -5.86
CA TYR A 23 -3.94 11.32 -5.95
C TYR A 23 -2.65 12.04 -6.34
N LEU A 24 -1.52 11.70 -5.71
CA LEU A 24 -0.23 12.32 -6.00
C LEU A 24 0.27 11.98 -7.41
N SER A 25 0.15 10.72 -7.83
CA SER A 25 0.46 10.25 -9.19
C SER A 25 -0.36 10.97 -10.26
N SER A 26 -1.62 11.34 -9.95
CA SER A 26 -2.50 12.06 -10.88
C SER A 26 -2.14 13.54 -11.09
N LEU A 27 -1.29 14.12 -10.23
CA LEU A 27 -0.89 15.52 -10.33
C LEU A 27 0.21 15.70 -11.38
N SER A 28 -0.03 16.60 -12.34
CA SER A 28 0.91 16.89 -13.43
C SER A 28 2.23 17.52 -12.95
N ARG A 29 2.26 18.12 -11.76
CA ARG A 29 3.45 18.65 -11.08
C ARG A 29 3.28 18.58 -9.57
N VAL A 30 4.08 17.76 -8.90
CA VAL A 30 4.18 17.74 -7.44
C VAL A 30 5.34 18.63 -7.02
N THR A 31 5.07 19.83 -6.50
CA THR A 31 6.08 20.85 -6.14
C THR A 31 7.06 20.41 -5.06
N VAL A 32 6.69 19.41 -4.23
CA VAL A 32 7.55 18.88 -3.15
C VAL A 32 8.44 17.72 -3.63
N ALA A 33 8.03 16.98 -4.67
CA ALA A 33 8.75 15.81 -5.16
C ALA A 33 9.82 16.15 -6.23
N GLY A 34 9.85 17.37 -6.76
CA GLY A 34 10.78 17.77 -7.83
C GLY A 34 12.29 17.68 -7.51
N GLN A 35 12.67 17.30 -6.29
CA GLN A 35 14.05 17.08 -5.86
C GLN A 35 14.43 15.59 -5.72
N ILE A 36 13.46 14.68 -5.64
CA ILE A 36 13.72 13.25 -5.52
C ILE A 36 13.40 12.60 -6.87
N PRO A 37 14.30 11.78 -7.42
CA PRO A 37 14.00 11.10 -8.68
C PRO A 37 12.80 10.17 -8.56
N ASP A 38 11.88 10.24 -9.53
CA ASP A 38 10.66 9.42 -9.57
C ASP A 38 10.94 7.92 -9.47
N TYR A 39 12.07 7.46 -10.01
CA TYR A 39 12.48 6.05 -9.97
C TYR A 39 12.83 5.56 -8.55
N LEU A 40 12.98 6.45 -7.57
CA LEU A 40 13.13 6.10 -6.15
C LEU A 40 11.82 6.24 -5.38
N LEU A 41 11.01 7.25 -5.72
CA LEU A 41 9.72 7.49 -5.08
C LEU A 41 8.72 6.36 -5.34
N HIS A 42 8.53 5.99 -6.61
CA HIS A 42 7.52 4.99 -6.98
C HIS A 42 7.79 3.62 -6.32
N PRO A 43 9.02 3.05 -6.34
CA PRO A 43 9.28 1.81 -5.62
C PRO A 43 9.05 1.92 -4.11
N ALA A 44 9.34 3.08 -3.50
CA ALA A 44 9.13 3.28 -2.07
C ALA A 44 7.63 3.33 -1.72
N GLU A 45 6.82 3.99 -2.54
CA GLU A 45 5.37 4.04 -2.41
C GLU A 45 4.75 2.66 -2.52
N TYR A 46 5.06 1.91 -3.58
CA TYR A 46 4.53 0.57 -3.76
C TYR A 46 5.08 -0.43 -2.73
N ALA A 47 6.30 -0.24 -2.21
CA ALA A 47 6.80 -1.02 -1.08
C ALA A 47 5.99 -0.74 0.20
N GLY A 48 5.69 0.52 0.49
CA GLY A 48 4.83 0.91 1.60
C GLY A 48 3.43 0.30 1.49
N LEU A 49 2.83 0.39 0.30
CA LEU A 49 1.54 -0.23 0.01
C LEU A 49 1.57 -1.76 0.16
N THR A 50 2.62 -2.41 -0.36
CA THR A 50 2.84 -3.86 -0.23
C THR A 50 2.84 -4.29 1.24
N ILE A 51 3.59 -3.57 2.10
CA ILE A 51 3.66 -3.85 3.54
C ILE A 51 2.28 -3.73 4.19
N LEU A 52 1.51 -2.71 3.85
CA LEU A 52 0.16 -2.50 4.38
C LEU A 52 -0.82 -3.59 3.93
N ILE A 53 -0.73 -4.05 2.68
CA ILE A 53 -1.54 -5.15 2.15
C ILE A 53 -1.18 -6.46 2.87
N ILE A 54 0.11 -6.80 3.00
CA ILE A 54 0.56 -8.00 3.71
C ILE A 54 0.03 -8.00 5.15
N ARG A 55 0.13 -6.85 5.84
CA ARG A 55 -0.41 -6.67 7.19
C ARG A 55 -1.91 -6.95 7.24
N ALA A 56 -2.67 -6.39 6.30
CA ALA A 56 -4.12 -6.52 6.27
C ALA A 56 -4.53 -7.98 6.01
N LEU A 57 -3.87 -8.66 5.08
CA LEU A 57 -4.09 -10.08 4.78
C LEU A 57 -3.73 -11.00 5.96
N ASN A 58 -2.67 -10.66 6.71
CA ASN A 58 -2.24 -11.42 7.87
C ASN A 58 -3.12 -11.19 9.12
N GLY A 59 -4.03 -10.21 9.09
CA GLY A 59 -4.82 -9.82 10.26
C GLY A 59 -4.04 -8.98 11.29
N GLY A 60 -2.93 -8.34 10.88
CA GLY A 60 -2.01 -7.59 11.74
C GLY A 60 -0.61 -8.23 11.83
N TRP A 61 0.19 -7.77 12.79
CA TRP A 61 1.60 -8.21 12.96
C TRP A 61 1.82 -9.24 14.06
N ASN A 62 0.77 -9.59 14.82
CA ASN A 62 0.88 -10.47 16.00
C ASN A 62 1.16 -11.94 15.66
N ARG A 63 1.19 -12.29 14.37
CA ARG A 63 1.38 -13.66 13.89
C ARG A 63 2.46 -13.67 12.82
N ARG A 64 3.21 -14.77 12.75
CA ARG A 64 4.19 -15.00 11.70
C ARG A 64 3.52 -14.93 10.32
N ILE A 65 4.13 -14.19 9.42
CA ILE A 65 3.63 -13.99 8.06
C ILE A 65 4.07 -15.19 7.22
N PRO A 66 3.15 -15.98 6.66
CA PRO A 66 3.50 -17.04 5.72
C PRO A 66 4.04 -16.47 4.41
N GLY A 67 4.94 -17.20 3.75
CA GLY A 67 5.56 -16.79 2.48
C GLY A 67 4.53 -16.47 1.39
N THR A 68 3.43 -17.21 1.34
CA THR A 68 2.33 -16.99 0.39
C THR A 68 1.71 -15.60 0.49
N LEU A 69 1.61 -15.02 1.69
CA LEU A 69 1.08 -13.67 1.84
C LEU A 69 2.02 -12.59 1.30
N HIS A 70 3.34 -12.85 1.25
CA HIS A 70 4.27 -11.94 0.59
C HIS A 70 4.00 -11.89 -0.92
N LEU A 71 3.78 -13.05 -1.54
CA LEU A 71 3.44 -13.13 -2.97
C LEU A 71 2.12 -12.44 -3.27
N TRP A 72 1.09 -12.65 -2.44
CA TRP A 72 -0.19 -11.94 -2.57
C TRP A 72 -0.05 -10.44 -2.38
N GLY A 73 0.73 -10.00 -1.38
CA GLY A 73 0.99 -8.58 -1.14
C GLY A 73 1.63 -7.90 -2.34
N VAL A 74 2.70 -8.52 -2.88
CA VAL A 74 3.38 -8.02 -4.09
C VAL A 74 2.43 -8.03 -5.28
N GLY A 75 1.72 -9.14 -5.51
CA GLY A 75 0.80 -9.26 -6.65
C GLY A 75 -0.30 -8.21 -6.63
N LEU A 76 -0.90 -7.94 -5.46
CA LEU A 76 -1.93 -6.91 -5.31
C LEU A 76 -1.37 -5.49 -5.47
N ALA A 77 -0.16 -5.23 -4.96
CA ALA A 77 0.50 -3.93 -5.15
C ALA A 77 0.86 -3.69 -6.62
N VAL A 78 1.31 -4.73 -7.34
CA VAL A 78 1.58 -4.65 -8.79
C VAL A 78 0.28 -4.42 -9.57
N LEU A 79 -0.79 -5.14 -9.25
CA LEU A 79 -2.10 -4.92 -9.88
C LEU A 79 -2.59 -3.48 -9.67
N TYR A 80 -2.38 -2.93 -8.48
CA TYR A 80 -2.67 -1.53 -8.20
C TYR A 80 -1.78 -0.57 -9.00
N ALA A 81 -0.46 -0.82 -9.06
CA ALA A 81 0.49 0.01 -9.81
C ALA A 81 0.22 0.04 -11.33
N VAL A 82 -0.44 -0.98 -11.88
CA VAL A 82 -0.88 -0.99 -13.29
C VAL A 82 -2.11 -0.10 -13.51
N SER A 83 -2.92 0.13 -12.47
CA SER A 83 -4.13 0.96 -12.53
C SER A 83 -3.92 2.42 -12.14
N ASP A 84 -2.80 2.69 -11.47
CA ASP A 84 -2.32 4.03 -11.12
C ASP A 84 -1.67 4.70 -12.34
#